data_AF-A0AA39JSX4-F1
#
_entry.id   AF-A0AA39JSX4-F1
#
_cell.length_a   1.000
_cell.length_b   1.000
_cell.length_c   1.000
_cell.angle_alpha   90.00
_cell.angle_beta   90.00
_cell.angle_gamma   90.00
#
_symmetry.space_group_name_H-M   'P 1'
#
loop_
_entity.id
_entity.type
_entity.pdbx_description
1 polymer ?
#
loop_
_entity_poly.entity_id
_entity_poly.type
_entity_poly.pdbx_seq_one_letter_code
_entity_poly.pdbx_strand_id
1 'polypeptide(L)'
;VIAKIFDPLYFIDPYEGTDPFPLLDLSVSREAEAYHRLAPLQGTQVPRCLGLFVSTLPSQGNRTVYVLLLEHVPGQDVRYLVPAPTSPSLCLAHRAAIVDAAVNVFFDILMCGVKQRDMAPRNLIIRPPRH
;
A
#
# COMPACT_ATOMS: atom_id res chain seq x y z
N VAL A 1 10.01 -3.73 -8.88
CA VAL A 1 9.32 -4.44 -7.77
C VAL A 1 9.55 -3.66 -6.48
N ILE A 2 8.60 -3.70 -5.55
CA ILE A 2 8.72 -3.17 -4.19
C ILE A 2 8.57 -4.33 -3.20
N ALA A 3 9.37 -4.33 -2.13
CA ALA A 3 9.27 -5.31 -1.06
C ALA A 3 8.66 -4.66 0.20
N LYS A 4 7.51 -5.17 0.65
CA LYS A 4 6.94 -4.85 1.95
C LYS A 4 7.38 -5.93 2.94
N ILE A 5 8.23 -5.55 3.89
CA ILE A 5 8.81 -6.46 4.87
C ILE A 5 7.95 -6.42 6.14
N PHE A 6 7.52 -7.59 6.60
CA PHE A 6 6.82 -7.76 7.86
C PHE A 6 7.76 -8.47 8.83
N ASP A 7 8.02 -7.80 9.94
CA ASP A 7 9.14 -8.09 10.79
C ASP A 7 8.69 -8.11 12.25
N PRO A 8 8.83 -9.25 12.95
CA PRO A 8 8.38 -9.38 14.33
C PRO A 8 9.08 -8.39 15.28
N LEU A 9 10.33 -7.99 14.98
CA LEU A 9 11.08 -7.06 15.84
C LEU A 9 10.47 -5.66 15.88
N TYR A 10 9.81 -5.25 14.79
CA TYR A 10 9.18 -3.93 14.67
C TYR A 10 7.66 -3.98 14.82
N PHE A 11 7.11 -5.13 15.19
CA PHE A 11 5.70 -5.29 15.54
C PHE A 11 5.51 -4.94 17.02
N ILE A 12 5.37 -3.64 17.30
CA ILE A 12 5.16 -3.13 18.66
C ILE A 12 3.65 -3.01 18.88
N ASP A 13 3.11 -3.74 19.86
CA ASP A 13 1.77 -3.49 20.36
C ASP A 13 1.76 -2.19 21.17
N PRO A 14 0.95 -1.18 20.83
CA PRO A 14 0.78 0.01 21.66
C PRO A 14 0.16 -0.27 23.03
N TYR A 15 -0.44 -1.45 23.23
CA TYR A 15 -0.98 -1.92 24.50
C TYR A 15 -0.09 -3.06 24.99
N GLU A 16 0.97 -2.73 25.74
CA GLU A 16 1.98 -3.69 26.21
C GLU A 16 1.38 -5.06 26.60
N GLY A 17 1.78 -6.13 25.90
CA GLY A 17 1.41 -7.50 26.29
C GLY A 17 1.10 -8.49 25.18
N THR A 18 0.89 -8.07 23.93
CA THR A 18 0.65 -9.03 22.84
C THR A 18 1.97 -9.56 22.28
N ASP A 19 2.09 -10.89 22.22
CA ASP A 19 3.16 -11.57 21.49
C ASP A 19 3.22 -11.06 20.03
N PRO A 20 4.36 -10.54 19.55
CA PRO A 20 4.47 -9.99 18.20
C PRO A 20 4.22 -11.04 17.11
N PHE A 21 4.41 -12.34 17.39
CA PHE A 21 4.27 -13.39 16.36
C PHE A 21 2.81 -13.58 15.90
N PRO A 22 1.80 -13.82 16.77
CA PRO A 22 0.40 -13.87 16.36
C PRO A 22 -0.09 -12.61 15.63
N LEU A 23 0.36 -11.43 16.08
CA LEU A 23 -0.06 -10.16 15.50
C LEU A 23 0.55 -9.95 14.11
N LEU A 24 1.82 -10.35 13.93
CA LEU A 24 2.50 -10.41 12.63
C LEU A 24 1.77 -11.35 11.68
N ASP A 25 1.51 -12.59 12.10
CA ASP A 25 0.84 -13.60 11.28
C ASP A 25 -0.56 -13.14 10.85
N LEU A 26 -1.31 -12.52 11.77
CA LEU A 26 -2.61 -11.92 11.47
C LEU A 26 -2.49 -10.78 10.44
N SER A 27 -1.47 -9.95 10.56
CA SER A 27 -1.25 -8.81 9.66
C SER A 27 -0.84 -9.27 8.25
N VAL A 28 0.06 -10.23 8.16
CA VAL A 28 0.49 -10.85 6.90
C VAL A 28 -0.68 -11.55 6.22
N SER A 29 -1.44 -12.34 6.98
CA SER A 29 -2.62 -13.06 6.46
C SER A 29 -3.69 -12.12 5.94
N ARG A 30 -3.98 -11.02 6.67
CA ARG A 30 -4.95 -10.00 6.24
C ARG A 30 -4.50 -9.28 4.97
N GLU A 31 -3.22 -8.94 4.86
CA GLU A 31 -2.70 -8.27 3.66
C GLU A 31 -2.74 -9.21 2.45
N ALA A 32 -2.32 -10.47 2.61
CA ALA A 32 -2.35 -11.47 1.54
C ALA A 32 -3.79 -11.71 1.04
N GLU A 33 -4.74 -11.89 1.97
CA GLU A 33 -6.16 -12.04 1.65
C GLU A 33 -6.75 -10.80 0.98
N ALA A 34 -6.34 -9.59 1.40
CA ALA A 34 -6.77 -8.36 0.75
C ALA A 34 -6.32 -8.33 -0.72
N TYR A 35 -5.07 -8.66 -1.02
CA TYR A 35 -4.60 -8.74 -2.41
C TYR A 35 -5.30 -9.85 -3.20
N HIS A 36 -5.61 -10.98 -2.57
CA HIS A 36 -6.39 -12.04 -3.20
C HIS A 36 -7.76 -11.53 -3.66
N ARG A 37 -8.50 -10.84 -2.77
CA ARG A 37 -9.80 -10.23 -3.10
C ARG A 37 -9.71 -9.12 -4.15
N LEU A 38 -8.60 -8.37 -4.14
CA LEU A 38 -8.36 -7.29 -5.08
C LEU A 38 -7.87 -7.76 -6.46
N ALA A 39 -7.84 -9.07 -6.73
CA ALA A 39 -7.43 -9.62 -8.03
C ALA A 39 -8.01 -8.88 -9.26
N PRO A 40 -9.30 -8.47 -9.29
CA PRO A 40 -9.85 -7.73 -10.44
C PRO A 40 -9.23 -6.34 -10.68
N LEU A 41 -8.65 -5.72 -9.65
CA LEU A 41 -8.09 -4.37 -9.68
C LEU A 41 -6.58 -4.34 -9.84
N GLN A 42 -5.91 -5.50 -9.75
CA GLN A 42 -4.45 -5.59 -9.78
C GLN A 42 -3.88 -5.22 -11.16
N GLY A 43 -2.86 -4.37 -11.15
CA GLY A 43 -2.18 -3.84 -12.33
C GLY A 43 -2.88 -2.65 -12.98
N THR A 44 -4.13 -2.39 -12.62
CA THR A 44 -4.92 -1.25 -13.11
C THR A 44 -5.00 -0.16 -12.03
N GLN A 45 -5.73 -0.43 -10.96
CA GLN A 45 -6.00 0.52 -9.87
C GLN A 45 -5.16 0.26 -8.62
N VAL A 46 -4.83 -1.01 -8.35
CA VAL A 46 -3.92 -1.40 -7.26
C VAL A 46 -2.68 -2.10 -7.83
N PRO A 47 -1.52 -2.06 -7.16
CA PRO A 47 -0.34 -2.81 -7.61
C PRO A 47 -0.63 -4.31 -7.71
N ARG A 48 0.03 -5.03 -8.63
CA ARG A 48 -0.01 -6.51 -8.59
C ARG A 48 0.71 -7.04 -7.36
N CYS A 49 0.14 -8.05 -6.71
CA CYS A 49 0.83 -8.90 -5.77
C CYS A 49 1.60 -9.97 -6.53
N LEU A 50 2.93 -9.97 -6.41
CA LEU A 50 3.81 -10.92 -7.07
C LEU A 50 4.05 -12.18 -6.22
N GLY A 51 3.76 -12.09 -4.92
CA GLY A 51 3.82 -13.23 -4.01
C GLY A 51 4.21 -12.83 -2.59
N LEU A 52 3.92 -13.74 -1.66
CA LEU A 52 4.36 -13.70 -0.27
C LEU A 52 5.47 -14.74 -0.07
N PHE A 53 6.57 -14.32 0.51
CA PHE A 53 7.76 -15.14 0.71
C PHE A 53 8.20 -15.08 2.17
N VAL A 54 8.95 -16.09 2.58
CA VAL A 54 9.71 -16.09 3.83
C VAL A 54 11.18 -15.92 3.48
N SER A 55 11.86 -15.00 4.14
CA SER A 55 13.28 -14.73 3.93
C SER A 55 13.98 -14.54 5.27
N THR A 56 15.29 -14.78 5.31
CA THR A 56 16.15 -14.36 6.41
C THR A 56 16.79 -13.01 6.10
N LEU A 57 17.16 -12.25 7.13
CA LEU A 57 17.95 -11.02 7.02
C LEU A 57 19.39 -11.29 7.52
N PRO A 58 20.34 -11.61 6.62
CA PRO A 58 21.64 -12.12 7.03
C PRO A 58 22.48 -11.14 7.85
N SER A 59 22.42 -9.85 7.50
CA SER A 59 23.12 -8.77 8.22
C SER A 59 22.54 -8.48 9.61
N GLN A 60 21.43 -9.13 9.98
CA GLN A 60 20.72 -8.92 11.25
C GLN A 60 20.50 -10.25 11.96
N GLY A 61 21.54 -11.09 12.00
CA GLY A 61 21.53 -12.36 12.75
C GLY A 61 20.66 -13.45 12.12
N ASN A 62 20.44 -13.42 10.81
CA ASN A 62 19.60 -14.38 10.08
C ASN A 62 18.15 -14.48 10.56
N ARG A 63 17.63 -13.42 11.19
CA ARG A 63 16.23 -13.37 11.62
C ARG A 63 15.27 -13.54 10.44
N THR A 64 14.22 -14.32 10.66
CA THR A 64 13.20 -14.63 9.66
C THR A 64 12.17 -13.50 9.58
N VAL A 65 11.80 -13.11 8.36
CA VAL A 65 10.78 -12.10 8.05
C VAL A 65 9.86 -12.60 6.94
N TYR A 66 8.64 -12.07 6.89
CA TYR A 66 7.79 -12.23 5.71
C TYR A 66 8.02 -11.08 4.74
N VAL A 67 8.00 -11.38 3.45
CA VAL A 67 8.22 -10.41 2.38
C VAL A 67 7.08 -10.51 1.38
N LEU A 68 6.26 -9.47 1.27
CA LEU A 68 5.27 -9.34 0.21
C LEU A 68 5.87 -8.54 -0.94
N LEU A 69 6.01 -9.17 -2.11
CA LEU A 69 6.50 -8.51 -3.31
C LEU A 69 5.35 -7.92 -4.10
N LEU A 70 5.46 -6.63 -4.42
CA LEU A 70 4.46 -5.87 -5.15
C LEU A 70 5.04 -5.28 -6.43
N GLU A 71 4.18 -5.08 -7.43
CA GLU A 71 4.49 -4.27 -8.60
C GLU A 71 5.02 -2.89 -8.18
N HIS A 72 6.13 -2.47 -8.78
CA HIS A 72 6.55 -1.08 -8.65
C HIS A 72 5.69 -0.24 -9.60
N VAL A 73 4.88 0.65 -9.05
CA VAL A 73 4.04 1.55 -9.82
C VAL A 73 4.86 2.82 -10.14
N PRO A 74 5.19 3.08 -11.42
CA PRO A 74 5.88 4.31 -11.80
C PRO A 74 4.96 5.51 -11.64
N GLY A 75 5.51 6.66 -11.30
CA GLY A 75 4.77 7.90 -11.16
C GLY A 75 5.15 8.70 -9.94
N GLN A 76 4.32 9.68 -9.61
CA GLN A 76 4.50 10.55 -8.45
C GLN A 76 3.36 10.33 -7.46
N ASP A 77 3.67 10.21 -6.17
CA ASP A 77 2.63 10.21 -5.16
C ASP A 77 1.97 11.58 -5.01
N VAL A 78 0.68 11.58 -4.68
CA VAL A 78 -0.15 12.79 -4.67
C VAL A 78 0.30 13.81 -3.61
N ARG A 79 1.05 13.41 -2.56
CA ARG A 79 1.56 14.40 -1.57
C ARG A 79 2.45 15.45 -2.21
N TYR A 80 3.19 15.08 -3.25
CA TYR A 80 4.11 16.00 -3.92
C TYR A 80 3.41 16.83 -5.01
N LEU A 81 2.15 16.54 -5.32
CA LEU A 81 1.36 17.25 -6.33
C LEU A 81 0.40 18.27 -5.74
N VAL A 82 -0.03 18.07 -4.50
CA VAL A 82 -0.86 19.01 -3.75
C VAL A 82 0.04 19.71 -2.73
N PRO A 83 0.59 20.89 -3.04
CA PRO A 83 1.43 21.57 -2.08
C PRO A 83 0.55 22.25 -1.03
N ALA A 84 1.18 22.74 0.03
CA ALA A 84 0.59 23.68 0.97
C ALA A 84 -0.24 24.76 0.24
N PRO A 85 -1.29 25.32 0.88
CA PRO A 85 -2.32 26.17 0.26
C PRO A 85 -1.83 27.38 -0.57
N THR A 86 -0.55 27.71 -0.51
CA THR A 86 0.11 28.84 -1.17
C THR A 86 0.80 28.51 -2.49
N SER A 87 0.85 27.25 -2.94
CA SER A 87 1.57 26.90 -4.18
C SER A 87 0.64 26.78 -5.41
N PRO A 88 0.96 27.47 -6.53
CA PRO A 88 0.09 27.56 -7.70
C PRO A 88 0.16 26.36 -8.67
N SER A 89 0.72 25.21 -8.27
CA SER A 89 1.15 24.17 -9.23
C SER A 89 0.04 23.33 -9.87
N LEU A 90 -1.19 23.31 -9.32
CA LEU A 90 -2.28 22.46 -9.83
C LEU A 90 -3.61 23.21 -9.89
N CYS A 91 -4.19 23.36 -11.08
CA CYS A 91 -5.48 24.05 -11.26
C CYS A 91 -6.64 23.27 -10.63
N LEU A 92 -7.76 23.96 -10.38
CA LEU A 92 -8.93 23.39 -9.71
C LEU A 92 -9.48 22.14 -10.42
N ALA A 93 -9.52 22.15 -11.76
CA ALA A 93 -10.02 21.03 -12.56
C ALA A 93 -9.18 19.76 -12.34
N HIS A 94 -7.85 19.87 -12.32
CA HIS A 94 -6.97 18.74 -12.05
C HIS A 94 -7.10 18.24 -10.59
N ARG A 95 -7.27 19.15 -9.63
CA ARG A 95 -7.52 18.75 -8.22
C ARG A 95 -8.81 17.96 -8.09
N ALA A 96 -9.89 18.44 -8.71
CA ALA A 96 -11.19 17.74 -8.73
C ALA A 96 -11.05 16.35 -9.35
N ALA A 97 -10.40 16.25 -10.51
CA ALA A 97 -10.18 14.96 -11.18
C ALA A 97 -9.38 13.95 -10.33
N ILE A 98 -8.38 14.40 -9.58
CA ILE A 98 -7.62 13.53 -8.65
C ILE A 98 -8.53 13.03 -7.51
N VAL A 99 -9.34 13.92 -6.93
CA VAL A 99 -10.27 13.56 -5.84
C VAL A 99 -11.30 12.56 -6.34
N ASP A 100 -11.93 12.82 -7.49
CA ASP A 100 -12.93 11.92 -8.08
C ASP A 100 -12.32 10.55 -8.38
N ALA A 101 -11.12 10.50 -8.97
CA ALA A 101 -10.41 9.26 -9.22
C ALA A 101 -10.08 8.50 -7.92
N ALA A 102 -9.62 9.19 -6.87
CA ALA A 102 -9.31 8.58 -5.58
C ALA A 102 -10.56 8.00 -4.90
N VAL A 103 -11.69 8.70 -4.98
CA VAL A 103 -12.98 8.24 -4.44
C VAL A 103 -13.46 7.01 -5.21
N ASN A 104 -13.36 7.00 -6.54
CA ASN A 104 -13.73 5.83 -7.34
C ASN A 104 -12.88 4.60 -6.97
N VAL A 105 -11.56 4.75 -6.89
CA VAL A 105 -10.66 3.65 -6.46
C VAL A 105 -11.00 3.16 -5.05
N PHE A 106 -11.35 4.07 -4.11
CA PHE A 106 -11.79 3.67 -2.77
C PHE A 106 -13.02 2.77 -2.81
N PHE A 107 -14.05 3.16 -3.59
CA PHE A 107 -15.27 2.38 -3.70
C PHE A 107 -15.04 1.05 -4.44
N ASP A 108 -14.22 1.03 -5.49
CA ASP A 108 -13.87 -0.21 -6.18
C ASP A 108 -13.17 -1.21 -5.23
N ILE A 109 -12.23 -0.74 -4.41
CA ILE A 109 -11.59 -1.53 -3.36
C ILE A 109 -12.62 -2.05 -2.34
N LEU A 110 -13.55 -1.19 -1.91
CA LEU A 110 -14.61 -1.55 -0.96
C LEU A 110 -15.56 -2.61 -1.54
N MET A 111 -15.90 -2.52 -2.83
CA MET A 111 -16.75 -3.49 -3.53
C MET A 111 -16.09 -4.86 -3.67
N CYS A 112 -14.76 -4.94 -3.64
CA CYS A 112 -14.03 -6.20 -3.49
C CYS A 112 -14.03 -6.75 -2.05
N GLY A 113 -14.74 -6.12 -1.11
CA GLY A 113 -14.81 -6.55 0.29
C GLY A 113 -13.54 -6.25 1.08
N VAL A 114 -12.73 -5.28 0.64
CA VAL A 114 -11.51 -4.83 1.33
C VAL A 114 -11.72 -3.42 1.87
N LYS A 115 -11.50 -3.23 3.18
CA LYS A 115 -11.57 -1.91 3.82
C LYS A 115 -10.19 -1.26 3.80
N GLN A 116 -9.92 -0.41 2.81
CA GLN A 116 -8.73 0.44 2.81
C GLN A 116 -8.85 1.51 3.90
N ARG A 117 -7.88 1.55 4.81
CA ARG A 117 -7.89 2.45 5.99
C ARG A 117 -6.96 3.64 5.85
N ASP A 118 -6.08 3.65 4.83
CA ASP A 118 -5.09 4.70 4.65
C ASP A 118 -5.11 5.26 3.21
N MET A 119 -6.21 5.92 2.83
CA MET A 119 -6.32 6.68 1.56
C MET A 119 -5.58 8.03 1.60
N ALA A 120 -4.50 8.14 2.39
CA ALA A 120 -3.70 9.35 2.45
C ALA A 120 -3.00 9.61 1.10
N PRO A 121 -2.71 10.88 0.73
CA PRO A 121 -2.08 11.21 -0.55
C PRO A 121 -0.76 10.47 -0.84
N ARG A 122 -0.07 9.95 0.18
CA ARG A 122 1.16 9.16 0.03
C ARG A 122 0.96 7.79 -0.63
N ASN A 123 -0.26 7.27 -0.53
CA ASN A 123 -0.63 5.94 -1.02
C ASN A 123 -1.37 6.01 -2.36
N LEU A 124 -1.49 7.22 -2.95
CA LEU A 124 -2.08 7.45 -4.25
C LEU A 124 -0.96 7.86 -5.20
N ILE A 125 -0.80 7.15 -6.31
CA ILE A 125 0.24 7.41 -7.32
C ILE A 125 -0.42 7.81 -8.63
N ILE A 126 -0.05 8.97 -9.17
CA ILE A 126 -0.43 9.36 -10.52
C ILE A 126 0.61 8.75 -11.48
N ARG A 127 0.14 7.82 -12.31
CA ARG A 127 0.97 7.19 -13.34
C ARG A 127 1.32 8.20 -14.44
N PRO A 128 2.52 8.11 -15.03
CA PRO A 128 2.84 8.88 -16.22
C PRO A 128 1.90 8.48 -17.38
N PRO A 129 1.70 9.37 -18.37
CA PRO A 129 0.96 9.03 -19.59
C PRO A 129 1.55 7.76 -20.21
N ARG A 130 0.68 6.86 -20.71
CA ARG A 130 1.13 5.76 -21.55
C ARG A 130 1.56 6.34 -22.90
N HIS A 131 2.80 6.12 -23.30
CA HIS A 131 3.26 6.34 -24.68
C HIS A 131 2.60 5.36 -25.63
#